data_AF-A0AAW8TPZ2-F1
#
_entry.id   AF-A0AAW8TPZ2-F1
#
_cell.length_a   1.000
_cell.length_b   1.000
_cell.length_c   1.000
_cell.angle_alpha   90.00
_cell.angle_beta   90.00
_cell.angle_gamma   90.00
#
_symmetry.space_group_name_H-M   'P 1'
#
loop_
_entity.id
_entity.type
_entity.pdbx_description
1 polymer ?
#
loop_
_entity_poly.entity_id
_entity_poly.type
_entity_poly.pdbx_seq_one_letter_code
_entity_poly.pdbx_strand_id
1 'polypeptide(L)'
;MIARLKKIPFPNKLFLVLALVFGLLMIKTVPPLQAPDEVGHFAKAVAFSEFKIQPKSFSDESHEKTRTNKKNWNTFGFKLPKEIKSMNSYSLDKAGKYEKPPYHYIHNKKANKEGREWVPTGGITNYHFFSYLPQIIGISFGKVLGKPIIDQYYAARYFNLITYIVIVSFAIWKFPFSKLGATVLALNPMALFLASSTSGDGMIIAVSFLFIAWLLSLIKKQTISNPMLLFSGFLMVVLVLMKPTLITLGLLFFLIPNKSFNPKRKAVWGIAIFIASIFFYVTWNKLMIDQQTLYRDFANPGKQLALFLKKPAIFFDNFHENYLFGIKGDDIIYSFVGKFGLLDTPLGLHWIIVYIISFVLAALVQEEKSTLAIHQRVILITMLVAYTFLTFFALYQIWNKVGRTDAIEGVQGRYFIPVSLSIIPLFSSKEKLLNIKPVKINMIVSGLLFLVLVATIVILTTRYPTTF
;
A
#
# COMPACT_ATOMS: atom_id res chain seq x y z
N MET A 1 6.39 -27.24 -21.64
CA MET A 1 6.22 -26.35 -20.47
C MET A 1 7.54 -26.03 -19.75
N ILE A 2 8.41 -27.01 -19.52
CA ILE A 2 9.72 -26.87 -18.85
C ILE A 2 10.71 -25.92 -19.60
N ALA A 3 10.67 -25.89 -20.95
CA ALA A 3 11.51 -24.99 -21.74
C ALA A 3 11.16 -23.48 -21.60
N ARG A 4 9.92 -23.13 -21.19
CA ARG A 4 9.52 -21.73 -20.97
C ARG A 4 10.00 -21.19 -19.61
N LEU A 5 10.18 -22.06 -18.60
CA LEU A 5 10.71 -21.68 -17.27
C LEU A 5 12.21 -21.29 -17.31
N LYS A 6 12.96 -21.73 -18.33
CA LYS A 6 14.36 -21.30 -18.55
C LYS A 6 14.50 -19.82 -18.96
N LYS A 7 13.43 -19.14 -19.40
CA LYS A 7 13.46 -17.73 -19.84
C LYS A 7 13.12 -16.70 -18.75
N ILE A 8 12.79 -17.14 -17.53
CA ILE A 8 12.47 -16.21 -16.43
C ILE A 8 13.78 -15.68 -15.82
N PRO A 9 14.00 -14.35 -15.74
CA PRO A 9 15.20 -13.78 -15.13
C PRO A 9 15.38 -14.22 -13.68
N PHE A 10 16.62 -14.33 -13.21
CA PHE A 10 16.93 -14.68 -11.82
C PHE A 10 16.17 -13.81 -10.80
N PRO A 11 16.11 -12.46 -10.92
CA PRO A 11 15.39 -11.62 -9.97
C PRO A 11 13.90 -11.98 -9.82
N ASN A 12 13.22 -12.33 -10.92
CA ASN A 12 11.84 -12.79 -10.87
C ASN A 12 11.69 -14.11 -10.11
N LYS A 13 12.62 -15.06 -10.28
CA LYS A 13 12.60 -16.33 -9.54
C LYS A 13 12.85 -16.10 -8.06
N LEU A 14 13.81 -15.24 -7.72
CA LEU A 14 14.11 -14.84 -6.35
C LEU A 14 12.88 -14.23 -5.67
N PHE A 15 12.23 -13.27 -6.34
CA PHE A 15 10.99 -12.68 -5.86
C PHE A 15 9.90 -13.73 -5.61
N LEU A 16 9.62 -14.59 -6.60
CA LEU A 16 8.58 -15.60 -6.50
C LEU A 16 8.78 -16.54 -5.30
N VAL A 17 10.01 -17.04 -5.12
CA VAL A 17 10.32 -17.98 -4.03
C VAL A 17 10.23 -17.29 -2.68
N LEU A 18 10.91 -16.15 -2.52
CA LEU A 18 10.95 -15.46 -1.22
C LEU A 18 9.59 -14.88 -0.83
N ALA A 19 8.87 -14.24 -1.76
CA ALA A 19 7.55 -13.68 -1.47
C ALA A 19 6.54 -14.76 -1.10
N LEU A 20 6.56 -15.92 -1.78
CA LEU A 20 5.68 -17.04 -1.43
C LEU A 20 6.02 -17.61 -0.05
N VAL A 21 7.28 -17.94 0.21
CA VAL A 21 7.70 -18.55 1.48
C VAL A 21 7.45 -17.59 2.64
N PHE A 22 7.98 -16.37 2.58
CA PHE A 22 7.87 -15.42 3.68
C PHE A 22 6.46 -14.85 3.82
N GLY A 23 5.73 -14.67 2.72
CA GLY A 23 4.32 -14.26 2.79
C GLY A 23 3.44 -15.32 3.47
N LEU A 24 3.62 -16.60 3.15
CA LEU A 24 2.90 -17.69 3.83
C LEU A 24 3.28 -17.79 5.31
N LEU A 25 4.58 -17.62 5.64
CA LEU A 25 5.02 -17.55 7.03
C LEU A 25 4.35 -16.38 7.77
N MET A 26 4.28 -15.19 7.17
CA MET A 26 3.58 -14.03 7.76
C MET A 26 2.07 -14.30 7.93
N ILE A 27 1.41 -14.97 6.98
CA ILE A 27 0.00 -15.38 7.14
C ILE A 27 -0.17 -16.29 8.36
N LYS A 28 0.75 -17.24 8.54
CA LYS A 28 0.71 -18.21 9.64
C LYS A 28 1.05 -17.57 10.99
N THR A 29 2.05 -16.69 11.04
CA THR A 29 2.57 -16.12 12.30
C THR A 29 1.66 -15.03 12.85
N VAL A 30 1.07 -14.19 11.98
CA VAL A 30 0.35 -12.98 12.38
C VAL A 30 -1.12 -13.31 12.68
N PRO A 31 -1.61 -13.09 13.91
CA PRO A 31 -3.01 -13.32 14.28
C PRO A 31 -3.98 -12.47 13.45
N PRO A 32 -5.28 -12.84 13.43
CA PRO A 32 -6.28 -12.07 12.72
C PRO A 32 -6.32 -10.59 13.14
N LEU A 33 -6.47 -9.71 12.14
CA LEU A 33 -6.74 -8.28 12.32
C LEU A 33 -5.62 -7.51 13.07
N GLN A 34 -4.37 -7.96 12.93
CA GLN A 34 -3.18 -7.37 13.55
C GLN A 34 -2.32 -6.53 12.58
N ALA A 35 -2.73 -6.35 11.33
CA ALA A 35 -2.12 -5.35 10.45
C ALA A 35 -2.78 -3.97 10.63
N PRO A 36 -2.10 -2.88 10.24
CA PRO A 36 -2.65 -1.55 10.37
C PRO A 36 -3.97 -1.40 9.62
N ASP A 37 -4.98 -0.85 10.30
CA ASP A 37 -6.32 -0.59 9.77
C ASP A 37 -7.05 -1.85 9.26
N GLU A 38 -6.56 -3.06 9.59
CA GLU A 38 -6.99 -4.31 8.98
C GLU A 38 -8.47 -4.64 9.25
N VAL A 39 -8.99 -4.28 10.44
CA VAL A 39 -10.41 -4.43 10.80
C VAL A 39 -11.30 -3.73 9.79
N GLY A 40 -11.02 -2.46 9.48
CA GLY A 40 -11.79 -1.71 8.51
C GLY A 40 -11.63 -2.29 7.10
N HIS A 41 -10.42 -2.74 6.75
CA HIS A 41 -10.14 -3.28 5.42
C HIS A 41 -10.93 -4.57 5.20
N PHE A 42 -10.94 -5.46 6.19
CA PHE A 42 -11.73 -6.68 6.15
C PHE A 42 -13.22 -6.38 6.14
N ALA A 43 -13.70 -5.44 6.98
CA ALA A 43 -15.09 -5.04 6.99
C ALA A 43 -15.57 -4.53 5.62
N LYS A 44 -14.78 -3.70 4.94
CA LYS A 44 -15.07 -3.23 3.56
C LYS A 44 -15.08 -4.38 2.56
N ALA A 45 -14.12 -5.29 2.63
CA ALA A 45 -14.06 -6.44 1.73
C ALA A 45 -15.29 -7.38 1.91
N VAL A 46 -15.69 -7.64 3.16
CA VAL A 46 -16.91 -8.41 3.46
C VAL A 46 -18.15 -7.67 2.95
N ALA A 47 -18.28 -6.37 3.21
CA ALA A 47 -19.40 -5.57 2.71
C ALA A 47 -19.51 -5.61 1.17
N PHE A 48 -18.40 -5.39 0.47
CA PHE A 48 -18.37 -5.45 -0.99
C PHE A 48 -18.68 -6.84 -1.55
N SER A 49 -18.27 -7.92 -0.88
CA SER A 49 -18.67 -9.29 -1.25
C SER A 49 -20.18 -9.56 -1.09
N GLU A 50 -20.91 -8.68 -0.40
CA GLU A 50 -22.37 -8.70 -0.25
C GLU A 50 -23.05 -7.59 -1.04
N PHE A 51 -22.34 -6.95 -1.97
CA PHE A 51 -22.82 -5.82 -2.76
C PHE A 51 -23.24 -4.59 -1.93
N LYS A 52 -22.76 -4.48 -0.68
CA LYS A 52 -22.95 -3.31 0.18
C LYS A 52 -21.85 -2.30 -0.12
N ILE A 53 -22.20 -1.23 -0.84
CA ILE A 53 -21.25 -0.24 -1.33
C ILE A 53 -21.11 0.95 -0.38
N GLN A 54 -22.23 1.59 -0.04
CA GLN A 54 -22.24 2.80 0.77
C GLN A 54 -22.28 2.44 2.27
N PRO A 55 -21.34 2.93 3.08
CA PRO A 55 -21.39 2.77 4.54
C PRO A 55 -22.53 3.61 5.11
N LYS A 56 -23.16 3.12 6.16
CA LYS A 56 -24.25 3.82 6.85
C LYS A 56 -23.75 4.49 8.13
N SER A 57 -24.55 5.35 8.76
CA SER A 57 -24.32 5.82 10.13
C SER A 57 -24.95 4.85 11.14
N PHE A 58 -24.29 4.61 12.26
CA PHE A 58 -24.83 3.82 13.36
C PHE A 58 -26.18 4.39 13.88
N SER A 59 -26.31 5.72 13.93
CA SER A 59 -27.52 6.38 14.45
C SER A 59 -28.75 6.21 13.58
N ASP A 60 -28.56 5.95 12.29
CA ASP A 60 -29.66 5.78 11.34
C ASP A 60 -30.30 4.40 11.48
N GLU A 61 -29.64 3.46 12.17
CA GLU A 61 -30.14 2.10 12.41
C GLU A 61 -30.56 1.82 13.87
N SER A 62 -30.14 2.62 14.87
CA SER A 62 -30.36 2.28 16.29
C SER A 62 -31.53 2.99 17.00
N HIS A 63 -32.28 3.89 16.36
CA HIS A 63 -33.32 4.73 17.00
C HIS A 63 -32.88 5.46 18.31
N GLU A 64 -31.58 5.47 18.62
CA GLU A 64 -31.06 5.98 19.89
C GLU A 64 -30.71 7.47 19.72
N LYS A 65 -31.67 8.33 20.03
CA LYS A 65 -31.55 9.80 19.94
C LYS A 65 -30.70 10.44 21.06
N THR A 66 -30.07 9.68 21.94
CA THR A 66 -29.56 10.16 23.24
C THR A 66 -28.08 9.86 23.48
N ARG A 67 -27.19 10.31 22.57
CA ARG A 67 -25.76 10.50 22.92
C ARG A 67 -25.32 11.92 22.59
N THR A 68 -25.13 12.70 23.65
CA THR A 68 -24.77 14.14 23.65
C THR A 68 -23.30 14.43 23.34
N ASN A 69 -22.48 13.41 23.06
CA ASN A 69 -21.11 13.55 22.55
C ASN A 69 -20.88 12.55 21.41
N LYS A 70 -21.42 12.83 20.22
CA LYS A 70 -21.18 11.99 19.02
C LYS A 70 -19.77 12.24 18.50
N LYS A 71 -18.84 11.34 18.82
CA LYS A 71 -17.60 11.18 18.04
C LYS A 71 -17.98 10.67 16.65
N ASN A 72 -17.66 11.41 15.60
CA ASN A 72 -17.86 11.01 14.20
C ASN A 72 -16.98 9.83 13.78
N TRP A 73 -15.80 9.70 14.39
CA TRP A 73 -14.91 8.57 14.18
C TRP A 73 -15.56 7.27 14.66
N ASN A 74 -15.47 6.21 13.86
CA ASN A 74 -16.17 4.92 14.07
C ASN A 74 -17.71 4.98 14.08
N THR A 75 -18.32 6.10 13.69
CA THR A 75 -19.78 6.16 13.52
C THR A 75 -20.25 5.53 12.22
N PHE A 76 -19.39 5.52 11.18
CA PHE A 76 -19.71 4.97 9.86
C PHE A 76 -19.16 3.55 9.66
N GLY A 77 -19.96 2.69 9.02
CA GLY A 77 -19.63 1.27 8.89
C GLY A 77 -20.75 0.44 8.28
N PHE A 78 -20.75 -0.85 8.61
CA PHE A 78 -21.68 -1.84 8.06
C PHE A 78 -22.17 -2.82 9.14
N LYS A 79 -23.37 -3.37 8.94
CA LYS A 79 -23.89 -4.50 9.73
C LYS A 79 -23.35 -5.83 9.19
N LEU A 80 -22.34 -6.37 9.88
CA LEU A 80 -21.54 -7.53 9.46
C LEU A 80 -21.60 -8.66 10.49
N PRO A 81 -21.17 -9.90 10.16
CA PRO A 81 -21.16 -11.00 11.11
C PRO A 81 -20.46 -10.61 12.42
N LYS A 82 -21.12 -10.89 13.55
CA LYS A 82 -20.67 -10.49 14.90
C LYS A 82 -19.26 -10.98 15.22
N GLU A 83 -18.88 -12.11 14.66
CA GLU A 83 -17.59 -12.77 14.88
C GLU A 83 -16.42 -11.87 14.49
N ILE A 84 -16.58 -10.95 13.53
CA ILE A 84 -15.52 -10.02 13.12
C ILE A 84 -15.00 -9.21 14.31
N LYS A 85 -15.86 -8.81 15.25
CA LYS A 85 -15.41 -8.11 16.46
C LYS A 85 -14.59 -9.02 17.38
N SER A 86 -15.04 -10.26 17.57
CA SER A 86 -14.32 -11.24 18.39
C SER A 86 -12.99 -11.68 17.78
N MET A 87 -12.83 -11.57 16.46
CA MET A 87 -11.56 -11.85 15.78
C MET A 87 -10.46 -10.83 16.12
N ASN A 88 -10.81 -9.63 16.59
CA ASN A 88 -9.85 -8.61 17.02
C ASN A 88 -9.51 -8.68 18.52
N SER A 89 -9.85 -9.78 19.19
CA SER A 89 -9.63 -9.99 20.64
C SER A 89 -8.18 -9.77 21.07
N TYR A 90 -7.20 -10.18 20.26
CA TYR A 90 -5.77 -9.94 20.56
C TYR A 90 -5.42 -8.45 20.71
N SER A 91 -6.11 -7.55 19.98
CA SER A 91 -5.95 -6.10 20.14
C SER A 91 -6.72 -5.55 21.34
N LEU A 92 -7.82 -6.22 21.73
CA LEU A 92 -8.73 -5.77 22.78
C LEU A 92 -8.19 -6.09 24.18
N ASP A 93 -7.46 -7.20 24.34
CA ASP A 93 -6.81 -7.57 25.60
C ASP A 93 -5.38 -7.02 25.71
N LYS A 94 -5.32 -5.76 26.14
CA LYS A 94 -4.15 -5.05 26.72
C LYS A 94 -2.77 -5.60 26.32
N ALA A 95 -2.37 -5.32 25.08
CA ALA A 95 -0.97 -5.42 24.63
C ALA A 95 -0.31 -6.77 24.92
N GLY A 96 -1.05 -7.89 24.83
CA GLY A 96 -0.50 -9.24 24.93
C GLY A 96 0.08 -9.62 26.30
N LYS A 97 -0.22 -8.86 27.38
CA LYS A 97 0.33 -9.16 28.70
C LYS A 97 -0.38 -10.27 29.45
N TYR A 98 -1.66 -10.51 29.15
CA TYR A 98 -2.47 -11.50 29.85
C TYR A 98 -3.56 -12.03 28.94
N GLU A 99 -3.22 -12.96 28.04
CA GLU A 99 -4.16 -13.99 27.59
C GLU A 99 -3.43 -15.08 26.81
N LYS A 100 -3.94 -16.32 26.89
CA LYS A 100 -3.46 -17.46 26.09
C LYS A 100 -3.53 -17.07 24.61
N PRO A 101 -2.50 -17.39 23.81
CA PRO A 101 -2.41 -16.88 22.46
C PRO A 101 -3.63 -17.33 21.63
N PRO A 102 -4.33 -16.43 20.91
CA PRO A 102 -5.54 -16.77 20.18
C PRO A 102 -5.14 -17.37 18.83
N TYR A 103 -4.33 -18.42 18.82
CA TYR A 103 -4.17 -19.27 17.64
C TYR A 103 -5.41 -20.10 17.38
N HIS A 104 -6.23 -20.26 18.42
CA HIS A 104 -7.56 -20.77 18.30
C HIS A 104 -8.51 -19.62 18.59
N TYR A 105 -9.17 -19.12 17.54
CA TYR A 105 -10.56 -18.74 17.71
C TYR A 105 -11.21 -19.96 18.36
N ILE A 106 -11.36 -19.96 19.69
CA ILE A 106 -12.16 -20.98 20.36
C ILE A 106 -13.52 -20.73 19.75
N HIS A 107 -13.92 -21.62 18.86
CA HIS A 107 -15.23 -21.65 18.28
C HIS A 107 -16.16 -21.90 19.45
N ASN A 108 -16.51 -20.84 20.17
CA ASN A 108 -17.28 -20.95 21.38
C ASN A 108 -18.67 -21.30 20.88
N LYS A 109 -18.96 -22.60 20.85
CA LYS A 109 -20.22 -23.15 20.33
C LYS A 109 -21.44 -22.54 21.03
N LYS A 110 -21.25 -21.84 22.16
CA LYS A 110 -22.27 -21.17 22.96
C LYS A 110 -22.39 -19.65 22.78
N ALA A 111 -21.48 -18.99 22.06
CA ALA A 111 -21.73 -17.59 21.68
C ALA A 111 -22.72 -17.63 20.51
N ASN A 112 -23.92 -17.06 20.67
CA ASN A 112 -24.94 -16.99 19.62
C ASN A 112 -24.31 -16.67 18.25
N LYS A 113 -24.17 -17.70 17.41
CA LYS A 113 -23.54 -17.65 16.08
C LYS A 113 -24.40 -16.94 15.04
N GLU A 114 -25.62 -16.59 15.42
CA GLU A 114 -26.56 -15.89 14.58
C GLU A 114 -26.66 -14.44 15.06
N GLY A 115 -25.97 -13.56 14.35
CA GLY A 115 -26.02 -12.15 14.68
C GLY A 115 -25.17 -11.32 13.74
N ARG A 116 -25.72 -10.18 13.30
CA ARG A 116 -24.95 -9.17 12.60
C ARG A 116 -24.86 -7.94 13.49
N GLU A 117 -23.65 -7.46 13.72
CA GLU A 117 -23.37 -6.27 14.53
C GLU A 117 -22.76 -5.16 13.69
N TRP A 118 -22.83 -3.95 14.24
CA TRP A 118 -22.18 -2.80 13.65
C TRP A 118 -20.66 -2.92 13.72
N VAL A 119 -19.99 -2.88 12.56
CA VAL A 119 -18.53 -2.86 12.45
C VAL A 119 -18.10 -1.55 11.76
N PRO A 120 -17.36 -0.68 12.45
CA PRO A 120 -16.91 0.58 11.89
C PRO A 120 -15.74 0.39 10.91
N THR A 121 -15.62 1.32 9.96
CA THR A 121 -14.54 1.30 8.95
C THR A 121 -13.46 2.36 9.14
N GLY A 122 -13.60 3.30 10.09
CA GLY A 122 -12.58 4.31 10.37
C GLY A 122 -12.17 5.15 9.14
N GLY A 123 -10.88 5.46 9.00
CA GLY A 123 -10.35 6.34 7.96
C GLY A 123 -10.42 5.81 6.52
N ILE A 124 -10.76 4.53 6.37
CA ILE A 124 -10.83 3.85 5.07
C ILE A 124 -12.26 3.71 4.55
N THR A 125 -13.21 4.39 5.18
CA THR A 125 -14.64 4.42 4.83
C THR A 125 -14.87 4.68 3.34
N ASN A 126 -14.10 5.59 2.74
CA ASN A 126 -14.27 5.99 1.32
C ASN A 126 -13.42 5.16 0.35
N TYR A 127 -12.68 4.15 0.81
CA TYR A 127 -11.82 3.36 -0.08
C TYR A 127 -12.65 2.63 -1.15
N HIS A 128 -12.12 2.61 -2.37
CA HIS A 128 -12.75 1.96 -3.51
C HIS A 128 -12.65 0.43 -3.42
N PHE A 129 -13.60 -0.29 -4.03
CA PHE A 129 -13.58 -1.76 -4.07
C PHE A 129 -12.38 -2.34 -4.83
N PHE A 130 -11.73 -1.54 -5.68
CA PHE A 130 -10.52 -1.96 -6.41
C PHE A 130 -9.37 -2.29 -5.46
N SER A 131 -9.29 -1.62 -4.31
CA SER A 131 -8.30 -1.92 -3.27
C SER A 131 -8.50 -3.31 -2.65
N TYR A 132 -9.70 -3.88 -2.79
CA TYR A 132 -10.11 -5.11 -2.10
C TYR A 132 -10.49 -6.25 -3.05
N LEU A 133 -10.26 -6.09 -4.36
CA LEU A 133 -10.69 -7.07 -5.35
C LEU A 133 -10.23 -8.50 -5.03
N PRO A 134 -8.94 -8.77 -4.68
CA PRO A 134 -8.55 -10.13 -4.33
C PRO A 134 -9.19 -10.64 -3.03
N GLN A 135 -9.34 -9.77 -2.03
CA GLN A 135 -9.99 -10.11 -0.76
C GLN A 135 -11.47 -10.45 -0.99
N ILE A 136 -12.19 -9.67 -1.81
CA ILE A 136 -13.59 -9.92 -2.17
C ILE A 136 -13.72 -11.30 -2.83
N ILE A 137 -12.83 -11.64 -3.77
CA ILE A 137 -12.83 -12.96 -4.42
C ILE A 137 -12.60 -14.08 -3.41
N GLY A 138 -11.60 -13.94 -2.52
CA GLY A 138 -11.31 -14.92 -1.47
C GLY A 138 -12.48 -15.11 -0.49
N ILE A 139 -13.14 -14.03 -0.07
CA ILE A 139 -14.31 -14.06 0.81
C ILE A 139 -15.48 -14.74 0.11
N SER A 140 -15.80 -14.33 -1.12
CA SER A 140 -16.88 -14.92 -1.91
C SER A 140 -16.67 -16.41 -2.14
N PHE A 141 -15.42 -16.84 -2.40
CA PHE A 141 -15.07 -18.26 -2.49
C PHE A 141 -15.38 -19.02 -1.19
N GLY A 142 -14.97 -18.49 -0.04
CA GLY A 142 -15.31 -19.09 1.25
C GLY A 142 -16.82 -19.14 1.53
N LYS A 143 -17.57 -18.12 1.11
CA LYS A 143 -19.04 -18.08 1.23
C LYS A 143 -19.73 -19.16 0.40
N VAL A 144 -19.31 -19.33 -0.86
CA VAL A 144 -19.85 -20.38 -1.75
C VAL A 144 -19.64 -21.78 -1.16
N LEU A 145 -18.52 -21.99 -0.46
CA LEU A 145 -18.22 -23.25 0.22
C LEU A 145 -18.89 -23.40 1.60
N GLY A 146 -19.74 -22.46 2.02
CA GLY A 146 -20.39 -22.47 3.33
C GLY A 146 -19.42 -22.39 4.51
N LYS A 147 -18.20 -21.85 4.30
CA LYS A 147 -17.16 -21.77 5.33
C LYS A 147 -17.42 -20.61 6.31
N PRO A 148 -17.05 -20.76 7.59
CA PRO A 148 -17.17 -19.68 8.57
C PRO A 148 -16.34 -18.46 8.20
N ILE A 149 -16.66 -17.30 8.78
CA ILE A 149 -16.02 -16.01 8.46
C ILE A 149 -14.50 -15.98 8.73
N ILE A 150 -14.00 -16.78 9.68
CA ILE A 150 -12.56 -16.94 9.91
C ILE A 150 -11.84 -17.58 8.72
N ASP A 151 -12.45 -18.58 8.09
CA ASP A 151 -11.89 -19.22 6.89
C ASP A 151 -11.97 -18.27 5.70
N GLN A 152 -13.06 -17.50 5.59
CA GLN A 152 -13.20 -16.43 4.59
C GLN A 152 -12.11 -15.36 4.76
N TYR A 153 -11.74 -15.02 6.00
CA TYR A 153 -10.64 -14.11 6.31
C TYR A 153 -9.28 -14.64 5.84
N TYR A 154 -8.96 -15.90 6.13
CA TYR A 154 -7.71 -16.49 5.65
C TYR A 154 -7.69 -16.62 4.12
N ALA A 155 -8.81 -16.99 3.50
CA ALA A 155 -8.94 -16.99 2.05
C ALA A 155 -8.67 -15.59 1.46
N ALA A 156 -9.18 -14.54 2.08
CA ALA A 156 -8.89 -13.16 1.67
C ALA A 156 -7.39 -12.83 1.73
N ARG A 157 -6.67 -13.24 2.78
CA ARG A 157 -5.21 -13.04 2.92
C ARG A 157 -4.43 -13.80 1.84
N TYR A 158 -4.77 -15.06 1.60
CA TYR A 158 -4.10 -15.87 0.57
C TYR A 158 -4.32 -15.28 -0.82
N PHE A 159 -5.54 -14.87 -1.17
CA PHE A 159 -5.82 -14.25 -2.46
C PHE A 159 -5.12 -12.90 -2.61
N ASN A 160 -5.03 -12.09 -1.55
CA ASN A 160 -4.28 -10.83 -1.56
C ASN A 160 -2.79 -11.09 -1.86
N LEU A 161 -2.17 -12.04 -1.14
CA LEU A 161 -0.77 -12.41 -1.34
C LEU A 161 -0.52 -12.97 -2.75
N ILE A 162 -1.35 -13.89 -3.23
CA ILE A 162 -1.22 -14.47 -4.57
C ILE A 162 -1.32 -13.37 -5.63
N THR A 163 -2.28 -12.47 -5.49
CA THR A 163 -2.49 -11.37 -6.45
C THR A 163 -1.31 -10.41 -6.45
N TYR A 164 -0.79 -10.06 -5.27
CA TYR A 164 0.43 -9.28 -5.12
C TYR A 164 1.60 -9.94 -5.85
N ILE A 165 1.86 -11.23 -5.59
CA ILE A 165 2.95 -11.99 -6.21
C ILE A 165 2.80 -12.03 -7.74
N VAL A 166 1.60 -12.29 -8.25
CA VAL A 166 1.35 -12.36 -9.70
C VAL A 166 1.60 -11.01 -10.36
N ILE A 167 0.95 -9.93 -9.89
CA ILE A 167 1.05 -8.60 -10.49
C ILE A 167 2.49 -8.07 -10.40
N VAL A 168 3.14 -8.20 -9.24
CA VAL A 168 4.51 -7.70 -9.04
C VAL A 168 5.52 -8.52 -9.84
N SER A 169 5.30 -9.82 -10.02
CA SER A 169 6.14 -10.63 -10.93
C SER A 169 6.07 -10.11 -12.37
N PHE A 170 4.88 -9.74 -12.85
CA PHE A 170 4.73 -9.10 -14.15
C PHE A 170 5.39 -7.71 -14.20
N ALA A 171 5.27 -6.93 -13.13
CA ALA A 171 5.93 -5.62 -13.02
C ALA A 171 7.47 -5.76 -13.14
N ILE A 172 8.09 -6.63 -12.34
CA ILE A 172 9.54 -6.90 -12.39
C ILE A 172 9.95 -7.40 -13.78
N TRP A 173 9.14 -8.28 -14.40
CA TRP A 173 9.44 -8.78 -15.74
C TRP A 173 9.44 -7.69 -16.81
N LYS A 174 8.51 -6.73 -16.73
CA LYS A 174 8.42 -5.59 -17.66
C LYS A 174 9.38 -4.45 -17.35
N PHE A 175 9.88 -4.38 -16.11
CA PHE A 175 10.72 -3.28 -15.65
C PHE A 175 12.02 -3.21 -16.47
N PRO A 176 12.32 -2.06 -17.10
CA PRO A 176 13.44 -1.95 -18.03
C PRO A 176 14.77 -1.54 -17.38
N PHE A 177 14.79 -1.25 -16.08
CA PHE A 177 15.98 -0.92 -15.29
C PHE A 177 16.32 -2.09 -14.36
N SER A 178 17.11 -1.85 -13.29
CA SER A 178 17.54 -2.92 -12.37
C SER A 178 16.37 -3.77 -11.87
N LYS A 179 16.24 -4.99 -12.41
CA LYS A 179 15.25 -5.98 -11.97
C LYS A 179 15.56 -6.51 -10.58
N LEU A 180 16.84 -6.56 -10.21
CA LEU A 180 17.25 -6.90 -8.85
C LEU A 180 16.79 -5.81 -7.89
N GLY A 181 17.00 -4.53 -8.20
CA GLY A 181 16.49 -3.41 -7.42
C GLY A 181 14.96 -3.46 -7.26
N ALA A 182 14.24 -3.77 -8.34
CA ALA A 182 12.80 -3.93 -8.32
C ALA A 182 12.38 -5.08 -7.39
N THR A 183 13.16 -6.17 -7.39
CA THR A 183 12.95 -7.33 -6.51
C THR A 183 13.19 -6.98 -5.04
N VAL A 184 14.20 -6.19 -4.70
CA VAL A 184 14.42 -5.73 -3.31
C VAL A 184 13.22 -4.93 -2.81
N LEU A 185 12.74 -3.96 -3.59
CA LEU A 185 11.58 -3.16 -3.21
C LEU A 185 10.28 -3.97 -3.14
N ALA A 186 10.14 -4.98 -4.00
CA ALA A 186 9.02 -5.91 -3.99
C ALA A 186 9.07 -6.91 -2.80
N LEU A 187 10.26 -7.22 -2.30
CA LEU A 187 10.48 -7.99 -1.08
C LEU A 187 10.63 -7.10 0.16
N ASN A 188 10.22 -5.83 0.08
CA ASN A 188 10.17 -4.96 1.24
C ASN A 188 9.34 -5.63 2.35
N PRO A 189 9.88 -5.76 3.58
CA PRO A 189 9.18 -6.49 4.64
C PRO A 189 7.79 -5.93 4.96
N MET A 190 7.65 -4.60 4.99
CA MET A 190 6.36 -3.93 5.20
C MET A 190 5.39 -4.20 4.04
N ALA A 191 5.86 -4.16 2.80
CA ALA A 191 5.04 -4.47 1.63
C ALA A 191 4.51 -5.92 1.67
N LEU A 192 5.38 -6.87 2.02
CA LEU A 192 5.02 -8.29 2.10
C LEU A 192 4.07 -8.55 3.29
N PHE A 193 4.26 -7.87 4.41
CA PHE A 193 3.36 -7.93 5.58
C PHE A 193 1.96 -7.43 5.22
N LEU A 194 1.85 -6.31 4.50
CA LEU A 194 0.57 -5.77 4.03
C LEU A 194 -0.10 -6.70 3.01
N ALA A 195 0.66 -7.25 2.05
CA ALA A 195 0.15 -8.22 1.08
C ALA A 195 -0.30 -9.54 1.72
N SER A 196 0.28 -9.89 2.88
CA SER A 196 -0.06 -11.06 3.68
C SER A 196 -1.19 -10.81 4.67
N SER A 197 -1.85 -9.65 4.62
CA SER A 197 -2.99 -9.25 5.47
C SER A 197 -4.24 -9.01 4.61
N THR A 198 -5.36 -8.61 5.20
CA THR A 198 -6.51 -8.13 4.42
C THR A 198 -6.42 -6.65 4.03
N SER A 199 -5.29 -5.98 4.27
CA SER A 199 -5.07 -4.58 3.89
C SER A 199 -5.20 -4.37 2.37
N GLY A 200 -5.84 -3.26 2.00
CA GLY A 200 -5.90 -2.81 0.60
C GLY A 200 -4.58 -2.26 0.07
N ASP A 201 -3.62 -1.98 0.95
CA ASP A 201 -2.31 -1.42 0.57
C ASP A 201 -1.51 -2.40 -0.31
N GLY A 202 -1.66 -3.72 -0.12
CA GLY A 202 -1.02 -4.73 -0.96
C GLY A 202 -1.37 -4.56 -2.44
N MET A 203 -2.66 -4.37 -2.74
CA MET A 203 -3.13 -4.12 -4.11
C MET A 203 -2.61 -2.77 -4.66
N ILE A 204 -2.60 -1.73 -3.83
CA ILE A 204 -2.09 -0.40 -4.21
C ILE A 204 -0.61 -0.47 -4.60
N ILE A 205 0.21 -1.15 -3.81
CA ILE A 205 1.64 -1.33 -4.10
C ILE A 205 1.81 -2.12 -5.40
N ALA A 206 1.11 -3.24 -5.55
CA ALA A 206 1.22 -4.11 -6.72
C ALA A 206 0.86 -3.39 -8.02
N VAL A 207 -0.28 -2.69 -8.06
CA VAL A 207 -0.73 -1.96 -9.24
C VAL A 207 0.16 -0.74 -9.51
N SER A 208 0.69 -0.08 -8.48
CA SER A 208 1.62 1.05 -8.65
C SER A 208 2.93 0.57 -9.28
N PHE A 209 3.47 -0.56 -8.82
CA PHE A 209 4.66 -1.17 -9.40
C PHE A 209 4.43 -1.59 -10.85
N LEU A 210 3.28 -2.19 -11.13
CA LEU A 210 2.88 -2.53 -12.50
C LEU A 210 2.82 -1.29 -13.39
N PHE A 211 2.18 -0.21 -12.93
CA PHE A 211 2.03 1.03 -13.69
C PHE A 211 3.38 1.70 -13.99
N ILE A 212 4.24 1.82 -12.97
CA ILE A 212 5.59 2.39 -13.11
C ILE A 212 6.41 1.54 -14.09
N ALA A 213 6.43 0.22 -13.91
CA ALA A 213 7.15 -0.68 -14.80
C ALA A 213 6.62 -0.65 -16.23
N TRP A 214 5.30 -0.60 -16.38
CA TRP A 214 4.64 -0.49 -17.68
C TRP A 214 5.04 0.79 -18.40
N LEU A 215 4.84 1.97 -17.79
CA LEU A 215 5.16 3.25 -18.44
C LEU A 215 6.65 3.39 -18.76
N LEU A 216 7.54 2.97 -17.86
CA LEU A 216 8.97 2.98 -18.14
C LEU A 216 9.33 2.04 -19.30
N SER A 217 8.65 0.89 -19.44
CA SER A 217 8.87 -0.01 -20.57
C SER A 217 8.49 0.61 -21.91
N LEU A 218 7.55 1.57 -21.92
CA LEU A 218 7.13 2.29 -23.12
C LEU A 218 8.18 3.27 -23.64
N ILE A 219 9.13 3.71 -22.80
CA ILE A 219 10.23 4.60 -23.22
C ILE A 219 11.06 3.98 -24.35
N LYS A 220 11.17 2.64 -24.36
CA LYS A 220 11.95 1.88 -25.35
C LYS A 220 11.15 1.52 -26.61
N LYS A 221 9.86 1.84 -26.68
CA LYS A 221 9.01 1.51 -27.84
C LYS A 221 9.22 2.50 -28.96
N GLN A 222 9.19 2.00 -30.20
CA GLN A 222 9.26 2.85 -31.41
C GLN A 222 7.94 3.57 -31.68
N THR A 223 6.80 2.91 -31.41
CA THR A 223 5.47 3.48 -31.61
C THR A 223 4.57 3.13 -30.42
N ILE A 224 3.66 4.03 -30.09
CA ILE A 224 2.67 3.85 -29.02
C ILE A 224 1.27 3.67 -29.62
N SER A 225 0.64 2.53 -29.38
CA SER A 225 -0.71 2.21 -29.90
C SER A 225 -1.83 2.65 -28.95
N ASN A 226 -3.05 2.85 -29.46
CA ASN A 226 -4.20 3.21 -28.64
C ASN A 226 -4.51 2.19 -27.53
N PRO A 227 -4.43 0.85 -27.75
CA PRO A 227 -4.61 -0.12 -26.67
C PRO A 227 -3.62 0.05 -25.52
N MET A 228 -2.36 0.41 -25.80
CA MET A 228 -1.37 0.69 -24.76
C MET A 228 -1.77 1.91 -23.93
N LEU A 229 -2.31 2.95 -24.58
CA LEU A 229 -2.78 4.17 -23.91
C LEU A 229 -4.04 3.94 -23.10
N LEU A 230 -4.99 3.13 -23.61
CA LEU A 230 -6.18 2.72 -22.87
C LEU A 230 -5.81 1.93 -21.63
N PHE A 231 -4.87 0.99 -21.74
CA PHE A 231 -4.38 0.24 -20.58
C PHE A 231 -3.69 1.15 -19.55
N SER A 232 -2.83 2.08 -20.00
CA SER A 232 -2.23 3.09 -19.12
C SER A 232 -3.29 3.96 -18.43
N GLY A 233 -4.30 4.42 -19.17
CA GLY A 233 -5.40 5.23 -18.65
C GLY A 233 -6.24 4.48 -17.62
N PHE A 234 -6.56 3.22 -17.91
CA PHE A 234 -7.27 2.34 -16.97
C PHE A 234 -6.51 2.17 -15.66
N LEU A 235 -5.22 1.82 -15.73
CA LEU A 235 -4.39 1.69 -14.53
C LEU A 235 -4.31 3.01 -13.74
N MET A 236 -4.21 4.15 -14.43
CA MET A 236 -4.17 5.46 -13.79
C MET A 236 -5.46 5.77 -13.03
N VAL A 237 -6.62 5.54 -13.67
CA VAL A 237 -7.93 5.71 -13.03
C VAL A 237 -8.06 4.80 -11.81
N VAL A 238 -7.68 3.53 -11.93
CA VAL A 238 -7.69 2.57 -10.81
C VAL A 238 -6.80 3.05 -9.66
N LEU A 239 -5.59 3.53 -9.94
CA LEU A 239 -4.67 4.07 -8.93
C LEU A 239 -5.25 5.26 -8.18
N VAL A 240 -5.82 6.23 -8.89
CA VAL A 240 -6.42 7.43 -8.28
C VAL A 240 -7.66 7.07 -7.47
N LEU A 241 -8.47 6.12 -7.93
CA LEU A 241 -9.63 5.60 -7.18
C LEU A 241 -9.22 4.91 -5.87
N MET A 242 -8.12 4.16 -5.88
CA MET A 242 -7.61 3.52 -4.66
C MET A 242 -6.93 4.53 -3.72
N LYS A 243 -6.17 5.48 -4.28
CA LYS A 243 -5.46 6.50 -3.51
C LYS A 243 -5.21 7.76 -4.37
N PRO A 244 -5.86 8.90 -4.07
CA PRO A 244 -5.85 10.07 -4.95
C PRO A 244 -4.46 10.70 -5.09
N THR A 245 -3.58 10.57 -4.10
CA THR A 245 -2.23 11.12 -4.16
C THR A 245 -1.37 10.47 -5.25
N LEU A 246 -1.72 9.26 -5.71
CA LEU A 246 -1.03 8.59 -6.80
C LEU A 246 -1.27 9.23 -8.18
N ILE A 247 -2.11 10.28 -8.25
CA ILE A 247 -2.29 11.06 -9.48
C ILE A 247 -0.96 11.61 -10.04
N THR A 248 0.03 11.81 -9.17
CA THR A 248 1.38 12.27 -9.55
C THR A 248 2.11 11.27 -10.43
N LEU A 249 1.82 9.96 -10.35
CA LEU A 249 2.40 8.96 -11.23
C LEU A 249 2.02 9.22 -12.71
N GLY A 250 0.96 9.97 -12.98
CA GLY A 250 0.60 10.44 -14.32
C GLY A 250 1.72 11.23 -15.00
N LEU A 251 2.62 11.87 -14.24
CA LEU A 251 3.79 12.56 -14.77
C LEU A 251 4.76 11.64 -15.53
N LEU A 252 4.76 10.34 -15.20
CA LEU A 252 5.57 9.33 -15.91
C LEU A 252 5.19 9.21 -17.38
N PHE A 253 3.96 9.60 -17.76
CA PHE A 253 3.52 9.66 -19.15
C PHE A 253 4.39 10.61 -19.99
N PHE A 254 4.95 11.65 -19.35
CA PHE A 254 5.84 12.59 -20.01
C PHE A 254 7.24 12.05 -20.28
N LEU A 255 7.63 10.91 -19.68
CA LEU A 255 8.91 10.25 -19.95
C LEU A 255 8.98 9.58 -21.32
N ILE A 256 7.82 9.30 -21.94
CA ILE A 256 7.74 8.65 -23.26
C ILE A 256 8.29 9.61 -24.32
N PRO A 257 9.30 9.22 -25.12
CA PRO A 257 9.93 10.10 -26.11
C PRO A 257 8.97 10.60 -27.19
N ASN A 258 9.12 11.87 -27.59
CA ASN A 258 8.28 12.49 -28.62
C ASN A 258 8.41 11.82 -30.00
N LYS A 259 9.57 11.20 -30.28
CA LYS A 259 9.78 10.39 -31.50
C LYS A 259 8.86 9.17 -31.57
N SER A 260 8.52 8.61 -30.41
CA SER A 260 7.66 7.42 -30.32
C SER A 260 6.20 7.79 -30.13
N PHE A 261 5.95 8.99 -29.62
CA PHE A 261 4.63 9.47 -29.26
C PHE A 261 4.48 10.97 -29.53
N ASN A 262 3.81 11.30 -30.64
CA ASN A 262 3.62 12.67 -31.10
C ASN A 262 3.11 13.60 -29.97
N PRO A 263 3.68 14.82 -29.80
CA PRO A 263 3.32 15.74 -28.73
C PRO A 263 1.84 16.11 -28.65
N LYS A 264 1.16 16.33 -29.78
CA LYS A 264 -0.29 16.65 -29.80
C LYS A 264 -1.09 15.47 -29.25
N ARG A 265 -0.79 14.26 -29.73
CA ARG A 265 -1.45 13.03 -29.26
C ARG A 265 -1.16 12.77 -27.78
N LYS A 266 0.07 13.02 -27.34
CA LYS A 266 0.50 12.93 -25.94
C LYS A 266 -0.26 13.91 -25.05
N ALA A 267 -0.45 15.16 -25.47
CA ALA A 267 -1.23 16.14 -24.74
C ALA A 267 -2.71 15.71 -24.64
N VAL A 268 -3.34 15.33 -25.76
CA VAL A 268 -4.75 14.89 -25.78
C VAL A 268 -4.98 13.70 -24.84
N TRP A 269 -4.15 12.66 -24.93
CA TRP A 269 -4.28 11.50 -24.05
C TRP A 269 -3.94 11.80 -22.60
N GLY A 270 -2.92 12.63 -22.33
CA GLY A 270 -2.58 13.05 -20.99
C GLY A 270 -3.73 13.78 -20.31
N ILE A 271 -4.34 14.74 -21.01
CA ILE A 271 -5.51 15.49 -20.53
C ILE A 271 -6.71 14.56 -20.35
N ALA A 272 -7.00 13.69 -21.31
CA ALA A 272 -8.12 12.76 -21.22
C ALA A 272 -8.00 11.81 -20.02
N ILE A 273 -6.80 11.25 -19.79
CA ILE A 273 -6.54 10.36 -18.64
C ILE A 273 -6.65 11.14 -17.32
N PHE A 274 -6.13 12.37 -17.27
CA PHE A 274 -6.21 13.21 -16.08
C PHE A 274 -7.66 13.56 -15.73
N ILE A 275 -8.44 14.03 -16.71
CA ILE A 275 -9.87 14.35 -16.55
C ILE A 275 -10.64 13.09 -16.14
N ALA A 276 -10.42 11.94 -16.79
CA ALA A 276 -11.07 10.70 -16.43
C ALA A 276 -10.76 10.30 -14.99
N SER A 277 -9.50 10.39 -14.57
CA SER A 277 -9.08 10.04 -13.20
C SER A 277 -9.77 10.91 -12.15
N ILE A 278 -9.87 12.22 -12.38
CA ILE A 278 -10.60 13.14 -11.51
C ILE A 278 -12.10 12.85 -11.53
N PHE A 279 -12.67 12.68 -12.72
CA PHE A 279 -14.11 12.43 -12.90
C PHE A 279 -14.57 11.19 -12.13
N PHE A 280 -13.89 10.06 -12.30
CA PHE A 280 -14.24 8.83 -11.59
C PHE A 280 -14.02 8.95 -10.08
N TYR A 281 -12.92 9.59 -9.64
CA TYR A 281 -12.65 9.80 -8.21
C TYR A 281 -13.70 10.69 -7.53
N VAL A 282 -14.06 11.82 -8.15
CA VAL A 282 -15.08 12.73 -7.64
C VAL A 282 -16.45 12.05 -7.62
N THR A 283 -16.79 11.33 -8.68
CA THR A 283 -18.05 10.58 -8.76
C THR A 283 -18.15 9.55 -7.63
N TRP A 284 -17.09 8.78 -7.40
CA TRP A 284 -17.04 7.83 -6.29
C TRP A 284 -17.20 8.51 -4.93
N ASN A 285 -16.48 9.61 -4.68
CA ASN A 285 -16.55 10.29 -3.39
C ASN A 285 -17.90 10.97 -3.14
N LYS A 286 -18.62 11.41 -4.19
CA LYS A 286 -20.00 11.91 -4.06
C LYS A 286 -20.99 10.84 -3.60
N LEU A 287 -20.70 9.56 -3.86
CA LEU A 287 -21.51 8.44 -3.39
C LEU A 287 -21.14 8.00 -1.96
N MET A 288 -20.03 8.49 -1.42
CA MET A 288 -19.49 8.11 -0.11
C MET A 288 -19.79 9.19 0.94
N ILE A 289 -19.40 8.91 2.19
CA ILE A 289 -19.55 9.87 3.29
C ILE A 289 -18.61 11.05 3.07
N ASP A 290 -19.10 12.26 3.35
CA ASP A 290 -18.26 13.46 3.31
C ASP A 290 -17.10 13.33 4.32
N GLN A 291 -15.87 13.40 3.79
CA GLN A 291 -14.66 13.32 4.59
C GLN A 291 -14.59 14.44 5.63
N GLN A 292 -15.18 15.62 5.38
CA GLN A 292 -15.24 16.68 6.38
C GLN A 292 -16.00 16.25 7.63
N THR A 293 -17.04 15.43 7.46
CA THR A 293 -17.81 14.87 8.58
C THR A 293 -16.99 13.79 9.29
N LEU A 294 -16.37 12.88 8.53
CA LEU A 294 -15.62 11.74 9.05
C LEU A 294 -14.49 12.16 10.00
N TYR A 295 -13.74 13.21 9.67
CA TYR A 295 -12.55 13.64 10.40
C TYR A 295 -12.81 14.75 11.44
N ARG A 296 -14.06 15.17 11.62
CA ARG A 296 -14.41 16.38 12.40
C ARG A 296 -14.06 16.32 13.89
N ASP A 297 -13.83 15.12 14.42
CA ASP A 297 -13.46 14.89 15.82
C ASP A 297 -12.07 15.42 16.17
N PHE A 298 -11.17 15.50 15.20
CA PHE A 298 -9.76 15.86 15.44
C PHE A 298 -9.15 16.76 14.35
N ALA A 299 -9.82 16.93 13.21
CA ALA A 299 -9.38 17.80 12.12
C ALA A 299 -10.55 18.58 11.49
N ASN A 300 -10.24 19.59 10.68
CA ASN A 300 -11.22 20.27 9.84
C ASN A 300 -10.60 20.57 8.48
N PRO A 301 -10.77 19.69 7.46
CA PRO A 301 -10.08 19.82 6.18
C PRO A 301 -10.30 21.17 5.48
N GLY A 302 -11.52 21.70 5.54
CA GLY A 302 -11.87 22.99 4.94
C GLY A 302 -11.19 24.17 5.62
N LYS A 303 -11.21 24.22 6.96
CA LYS A 303 -10.50 25.26 7.72
C LYS A 303 -8.98 25.12 7.61
N GLN A 304 -8.46 23.90 7.54
CA GLN A 304 -7.04 23.65 7.33
C GLN A 304 -6.57 24.20 5.98
N LEU A 305 -7.34 23.93 4.91
CA LEU A 305 -7.06 24.45 3.58
C LEU A 305 -7.11 25.98 3.57
N ALA A 306 -8.13 26.57 4.17
CA ALA A 306 -8.25 28.02 4.28
C ALA A 306 -7.08 28.65 5.05
N LEU A 307 -6.60 27.98 6.10
CA LEU A 307 -5.42 28.44 6.85
C LEU A 307 -4.15 28.31 6.01
N PHE A 308 -3.93 27.19 5.33
CA PHE A 308 -2.76 26.98 4.46
C PHE A 308 -2.67 28.06 3.39
N LEU A 309 -3.78 28.43 2.76
CA LEU A 309 -3.82 29.50 1.75
C LEU A 309 -3.46 30.88 2.33
N LYS A 310 -3.71 31.12 3.63
CA LYS A 310 -3.37 32.37 4.32
C LYS A 310 -1.95 32.37 4.89
N LYS A 311 -1.49 31.23 5.42
CA LYS A 311 -0.22 31.07 6.14
C LYS A 311 0.44 29.73 5.78
N PRO A 312 0.99 29.59 4.55
CA PRO A 312 1.60 28.34 4.11
C PRO A 312 2.87 27.98 4.90
N ALA A 313 3.55 28.98 5.49
CA ALA A 313 4.73 28.78 6.32
C ALA A 313 4.52 27.72 7.42
N ILE A 314 3.35 27.71 8.09
CA ILE A 314 3.03 26.72 9.13
C ILE A 314 3.23 25.27 8.64
N PHE A 315 2.85 24.98 7.40
CA PHE A 315 3.01 23.64 6.82
C PHE A 315 4.48 23.35 6.49
N PHE A 316 5.19 24.31 5.89
CA PHE A 316 6.58 24.12 5.47
C PHE A 316 7.55 24.10 6.66
N ASP A 317 7.35 24.96 7.66
CA ASP A 317 8.12 24.98 8.90
C ASP A 317 7.94 23.66 9.64
N ASN A 318 6.71 23.17 9.75
CA ASN A 318 6.43 21.87 10.36
C ASN A 318 7.10 20.71 9.60
N PHE A 319 7.01 20.70 8.27
CA PHE A 319 7.71 19.71 7.44
C PHE A 319 9.22 19.75 7.65
N HIS A 320 9.81 20.95 7.65
CA HIS A 320 11.25 21.16 7.81
C HIS A 320 11.74 20.73 9.20
N GLU A 321 11.14 21.26 10.26
CA GLU A 321 11.56 21.06 11.64
C GLU A 321 11.36 19.61 12.10
N ASN A 322 10.24 18.99 11.73
CA ASN A 322 9.88 17.68 12.29
C ASN A 322 10.31 16.49 11.43
N TYR A 323 10.42 16.65 10.11
CA TYR A 323 10.64 15.52 9.21
C TYR A 323 11.98 15.56 8.49
N LEU A 324 12.43 16.72 8.04
CA LEU A 324 13.72 16.81 7.35
C LEU A 324 14.89 16.67 8.33
N PHE A 325 14.75 17.26 9.53
CA PHE A 325 15.79 17.25 10.56
C PHE A 325 15.30 16.72 11.93
N GLY A 326 14.05 16.28 12.03
CA GLY A 326 13.44 15.81 13.28
C GLY A 326 13.20 14.30 13.34
N ILE A 327 12.95 13.81 14.56
CA ILE A 327 12.78 12.37 14.88
C ILE A 327 11.56 11.75 14.16
N LYS A 328 10.56 12.55 13.75
CA LYS A 328 9.42 12.04 12.97
C LYS A 328 9.85 11.59 11.57
N GLY A 329 10.95 12.12 11.03
CA GLY A 329 11.59 11.63 9.81
C GLY A 329 12.08 10.20 9.95
N ASP A 330 12.66 9.85 11.09
CA ASP A 330 13.13 8.48 11.35
C ASP A 330 11.97 7.48 11.35
N ASP A 331 10.83 7.83 11.95
CA ASP A 331 9.64 6.95 11.97
C ASP A 331 9.12 6.64 10.55
N ILE A 332 9.30 7.55 9.59
CA ILE A 332 9.02 7.28 8.17
C ILE A 332 9.96 6.20 7.64
N ILE A 333 11.24 6.22 7.97
CA ILE A 333 12.19 5.19 7.54
C ILE A 333 11.81 3.82 8.16
N TYR A 334 11.52 3.79 9.47
CA TYR A 334 11.07 2.56 10.14
C TYR A 334 9.82 1.98 9.52
N SER A 335 8.79 2.81 9.32
CA SER A 335 7.51 2.36 8.76
C SER A 335 7.54 2.15 7.24
N PHE A 336 8.59 2.57 6.54
CA PHE A 336 8.82 2.22 5.12
C PHE A 336 9.36 0.80 4.98
N VAL A 337 10.27 0.36 5.86
CA VAL A 337 10.89 -0.97 5.77
C VAL A 337 10.10 -2.02 6.54
N GLY A 338 9.73 -1.74 7.79
CA GLY A 338 9.09 -2.75 8.63
C GLY A 338 8.72 -2.25 10.02
N LYS A 339 7.59 -1.56 10.16
CA LYS A 339 6.93 -1.31 11.45
C LYS A 339 5.63 -2.11 11.47
N PHE A 340 5.69 -3.32 12.01
CA PHE A 340 4.64 -4.33 11.92
C PHE A 340 3.62 -4.22 13.06
N GLY A 341 2.66 -5.15 13.07
CA GLY A 341 1.56 -5.13 14.03
C GLY A 341 0.66 -3.92 13.79
N LEU A 342 0.17 -3.32 14.87
CA LEU A 342 -0.60 -2.08 14.83
C LEU A 342 0.34 -0.87 14.79
N LEU A 343 1.42 -0.95 13.99
CA LEU A 343 2.53 0.03 13.92
C LEU A 343 3.29 0.22 15.23
N ASP A 344 3.43 -0.83 16.00
CA ASP A 344 4.07 -0.84 17.32
C ASP A 344 5.25 -1.82 17.39
N THR A 345 5.58 -2.46 16.27
CA THR A 345 6.63 -3.50 16.19
C THR A 345 7.67 -3.13 15.14
N PRO A 346 8.55 -2.17 15.43
CA PRO A 346 9.60 -1.76 14.51
C PRO A 346 10.65 -2.87 14.35
N LEU A 347 11.11 -3.06 13.12
CA LEU A 347 12.33 -3.81 12.83
C LEU A 347 13.52 -3.06 13.44
N GLY A 348 14.50 -3.79 13.99
CA GLY A 348 15.71 -3.16 14.52
C GLY A 348 16.45 -2.33 13.47
N LEU A 349 17.02 -1.19 13.88
CA LEU A 349 17.69 -0.24 12.97
C LEU A 349 18.74 -0.90 12.07
N HIS A 350 19.52 -1.84 12.63
CA HIS A 350 20.53 -2.56 11.88
C HIS A 350 19.96 -3.35 10.70
N TRP A 351 18.77 -3.96 10.84
CA TRP A 351 18.11 -4.66 9.72
C TRP A 351 17.56 -3.70 8.67
N ILE A 352 17.10 -2.52 9.09
CA ILE A 352 16.70 -1.44 8.18
C ILE A 352 17.91 -1.00 7.36
N ILE A 353 19.06 -0.77 7.99
CA ILE A 353 20.31 -0.42 7.31
C ILE A 353 20.71 -1.52 6.32
N VAL A 354 20.65 -2.80 6.72
CA VAL A 354 20.93 -3.93 5.83
C VAL A 354 19.99 -3.96 4.62
N TYR A 355 18.69 -3.68 4.81
CA TYR A 355 17.73 -3.57 3.72
C TYR A 355 18.08 -2.41 2.77
N ILE A 356 18.41 -1.24 3.30
CA ILE A 356 18.78 -0.07 2.49
C ILE A 356 20.08 -0.32 1.71
N ILE A 357 21.09 -0.94 2.32
CA ILE A 357 22.33 -1.34 1.62
C ILE A 357 22.01 -2.33 0.50
N SER A 358 21.16 -3.32 0.78
CA SER A 358 20.70 -4.31 -0.22
C SER A 358 20.02 -3.62 -1.40
N PHE A 359 19.17 -2.62 -1.12
CA PHE A 359 18.51 -1.81 -2.15
C PHE A 359 19.51 -1.03 -2.99
N VAL A 360 20.44 -0.30 -2.37
CA VAL A 360 21.44 0.51 -3.09
C VAL A 360 22.32 -0.37 -3.97
N LEU A 361 22.87 -1.47 -3.43
CA LEU A 361 23.67 -2.43 -4.20
C LEU A 361 22.89 -3.00 -5.38
N ALA A 362 21.62 -3.35 -5.17
CA ALA A 362 20.78 -3.87 -6.23
C ALA A 362 20.41 -2.84 -7.29
N ALA A 363 20.10 -1.60 -6.89
CA ALA A 363 19.75 -0.51 -7.81
C ALA A 363 20.92 -0.15 -8.76
N LEU A 364 22.16 -0.34 -8.30
CA LEU A 364 23.38 -0.16 -9.10
C LEU A 364 23.62 -1.28 -10.13
N VAL A 365 22.90 -2.40 -10.06
CA VAL A 365 22.94 -3.47 -11.09
C VAL A 365 22.19 -3.01 -12.33
N GLN A 366 22.90 -2.44 -13.30
CA GLN A 366 22.29 -1.89 -14.50
C GLN A 366 21.95 -2.97 -15.54
N GLU A 367 20.79 -2.81 -16.18
CA GLU A 367 20.44 -3.53 -17.41
C GLU A 367 21.06 -2.81 -18.62
N GLU A 368 21.57 -3.55 -19.60
CA GLU A 368 22.23 -2.97 -20.78
C GLU A 368 21.32 -1.94 -21.50
N LYS A 369 21.91 -0.84 -21.96
CA LYS A 369 21.26 0.21 -22.77
C LYS A 369 20.04 0.88 -22.10
N SER A 370 20.00 0.92 -20.76
CA SER A 370 18.85 1.42 -19.99
C SER A 370 19.21 2.66 -19.17
N THR A 371 19.30 3.82 -19.83
CA THR A 371 19.69 5.09 -19.19
C THR A 371 18.64 6.17 -19.39
N LEU A 372 18.45 7.02 -18.36
CA LEU A 372 17.61 8.21 -18.47
C LEU A 372 18.39 9.45 -18.89
N ALA A 373 17.75 10.26 -19.74
CA ALA A 373 18.19 11.62 -20.04
C ALA A 373 17.93 12.56 -18.85
N ILE A 374 18.62 13.71 -18.81
CA ILE A 374 18.51 14.68 -17.71
C ILE A 374 17.06 15.14 -17.50
N HIS A 375 16.36 15.52 -18.57
CA HIS A 375 14.95 15.93 -18.47
C HIS A 375 14.04 14.82 -17.91
N GLN A 376 14.30 13.54 -18.22
CA GLN A 376 13.56 12.42 -17.65
C GLN A 376 13.81 12.25 -16.15
N ARG A 377 15.05 12.50 -15.70
CA ARG A 377 15.38 12.51 -14.26
C ARG A 377 14.68 13.64 -13.54
N VAL A 378 14.66 14.84 -14.12
CA VAL A 378 13.93 15.99 -13.55
C VAL A 378 12.45 15.66 -13.40
N ILE A 379 11.80 15.11 -14.43
CA ILE A 379 10.39 14.68 -14.34
C ILE A 379 10.17 13.67 -13.20
N LEU A 380 11.06 12.68 -13.06
CA LEU A 380 10.96 11.69 -11.97
C LEU A 380 11.12 12.33 -10.58
N ILE A 381 12.12 13.21 -10.41
CA ILE A 381 12.35 13.91 -9.15
C ILE A 381 11.16 14.81 -8.81
N THR A 382 10.67 15.59 -9.78
CA THR A 382 9.47 16.42 -9.62
C THR A 382 8.26 15.58 -9.22
N MET A 383 8.08 14.40 -9.83
CA MET A 383 7.00 13.48 -9.45
C MET A 383 7.12 13.00 -8.00
N LEU A 384 8.32 12.58 -7.58
CA LEU A 384 8.57 12.11 -6.21
C LEU A 384 8.36 13.23 -5.17
N VAL A 385 8.84 14.44 -5.48
CA VAL A 385 8.65 15.63 -4.64
C VAL A 385 7.17 16.00 -4.55
N ALA A 386 6.47 16.05 -5.69
CA ALA A 386 5.04 16.33 -5.72
C ALA A 386 4.22 15.28 -4.94
N TYR A 387 4.56 13.99 -5.08
CA TYR A 387 3.90 12.92 -4.32
C TYR A 387 4.12 13.08 -2.81
N THR A 388 5.34 13.44 -2.42
CA THR A 388 5.70 13.66 -1.02
C THR A 388 4.87 14.79 -0.44
N PHE A 389 4.92 15.98 -1.03
CA PHE A 389 4.14 17.12 -0.55
C PHE A 389 2.64 16.86 -0.56
N LEU A 390 2.10 16.19 -1.59
CA LEU A 390 0.68 15.86 -1.65
C LEU A 390 0.25 14.88 -0.55
N THR A 391 1.11 13.91 -0.20
CA THR A 391 0.85 12.96 0.88
C THR A 391 0.89 13.64 2.24
N PHE A 392 1.89 14.49 2.48
CA PHE A 392 1.97 15.31 3.69
C PHE A 392 0.78 16.27 3.81
N PHE A 393 0.41 16.94 2.72
CA PHE A 393 -0.70 17.87 2.70
C PHE A 393 -2.04 17.17 2.96
N ALA A 394 -2.27 16.00 2.37
CA ALA A 394 -3.47 15.22 2.63
C ALA A 394 -3.63 14.90 4.14
N LEU A 395 -2.55 14.49 4.81
CA LEU A 395 -2.57 14.16 6.24
C LEU A 395 -2.63 15.40 7.13
N TYR A 396 -2.01 16.49 6.71
CA TYR A 396 -2.16 17.80 7.34
C TYR A 396 -3.63 18.24 7.37
N GLN A 397 -4.40 17.97 6.31
CA GLN A 397 -5.82 18.33 6.23
C GLN A 397 -6.74 17.44 7.07
N ILE A 398 -6.50 16.12 7.11
CA ILE A 398 -7.47 15.15 7.65
C ILE A 398 -7.10 14.61 9.04
N TRP A 399 -5.84 14.73 9.46
CA TRP A 399 -5.34 14.07 10.68
C TRP A 399 -4.82 15.03 11.74
N ASN A 400 -4.93 16.34 11.51
CA ASN A 400 -4.33 17.36 12.36
C ASN A 400 -5.33 18.47 12.72
N LYS A 401 -5.18 19.03 13.93
CA LYS A 401 -5.93 20.22 14.35
C LYS A 401 -5.53 21.43 13.49
N VAL A 402 -6.48 22.35 13.31
CA VAL A 402 -6.27 23.60 12.58
C VAL A 402 -5.19 24.44 13.24
N GLY A 403 -4.14 24.73 12.46
CA GLY A 403 -3.00 25.54 12.91
C GLY A 403 -2.00 24.81 13.81
N ARG A 404 -2.03 23.47 13.88
CA ARG A 404 -1.02 22.70 14.61
C ARG A 404 0.37 22.96 14.04
N THR A 405 1.30 23.33 14.91
CA THR A 405 2.72 23.61 14.59
C THR A 405 3.64 22.47 15.00
N ASP A 406 3.26 21.64 15.98
CA ASP A 406 4.17 20.66 16.61
C ASP A 406 4.65 19.54 15.68
N ALA A 407 3.76 18.97 14.85
CA ALA A 407 4.08 17.92 13.86
C ALA A 407 2.86 17.61 12.97
N ILE A 408 3.06 17.11 11.74
CA ILE A 408 2.01 16.59 10.86
C ILE A 408 1.74 15.11 11.17
N GLU A 409 0.88 14.83 12.15
CA GLU A 409 0.61 13.46 12.57
C GLU A 409 0.01 12.60 11.45
N GLY A 410 0.22 11.29 11.57
CA GLY A 410 -0.35 10.27 10.69
C GLY A 410 0.49 9.93 9.45
N VAL A 411 1.59 10.65 9.19
CA VAL A 411 2.53 10.36 8.09
C VAL A 411 3.33 9.10 8.39
N GLN A 412 3.34 8.17 7.43
CA GLN A 412 3.99 6.87 7.58
C GLN A 412 4.75 6.51 6.30
N GLY A 413 5.89 5.85 6.47
CA GLY A 413 6.75 5.34 5.42
C GLY A 413 6.07 4.37 4.46
N ARG A 414 5.13 3.55 4.94
CA ARG A 414 4.39 2.62 4.09
C ARG A 414 3.67 3.31 2.92
N TYR A 415 3.32 4.59 3.07
CA TYR A 415 2.67 5.37 2.02
C TYR A 415 3.61 5.68 0.85
N PHE A 416 4.93 5.56 1.02
CA PHE A 416 5.92 5.83 -0.03
C PHE A 416 6.36 4.57 -0.77
N ILE A 417 6.03 3.38 -0.26
CA ILE A 417 6.32 2.11 -0.94
C ILE A 417 5.74 2.09 -2.37
N PRO A 418 4.47 2.47 -2.64
CA PRO A 418 3.90 2.36 -3.98
C PRO A 418 4.67 3.12 -5.07
N VAL A 419 5.27 4.27 -4.74
CA VAL A 419 6.03 5.10 -5.70
C VAL A 419 7.52 4.75 -5.77
N SER A 420 8.02 3.96 -4.82
CA SER A 420 9.45 3.68 -4.62
C SER A 420 10.15 3.05 -5.84
N LEU A 421 9.42 2.29 -6.67
CA LEU A 421 9.98 1.69 -7.88
C LEU A 421 10.53 2.74 -8.86
N SER A 422 10.00 3.97 -8.80
CA SER A 422 10.42 5.12 -9.62
C SER A 422 11.80 5.69 -9.23
N ILE A 423 12.36 5.27 -8.09
CA ILE A 423 13.67 5.71 -7.61
C ILE A 423 14.79 4.99 -8.37
N ILE A 424 14.60 3.71 -8.72
CA ILE A 424 15.64 2.88 -9.35
C ILE A 424 16.21 3.48 -10.65
N PRO A 425 15.40 4.01 -11.58
CA PRO A 425 15.91 4.61 -12.81
C PRO A 425 16.88 5.78 -12.57
N LEU A 426 16.85 6.44 -11.41
CA LEU A 426 17.78 7.51 -11.05
C LEU A 426 19.22 6.99 -10.85
N PHE A 427 19.39 5.70 -10.54
CA PHE A 427 20.69 5.03 -10.44
C PHE A 427 21.25 4.58 -11.81
N SER A 428 20.47 4.73 -12.90
CA SER A 428 20.97 4.40 -14.22
C SER A 428 22.16 5.29 -14.62
N SER A 429 23.15 4.75 -15.32
CA SER A 429 24.28 5.51 -15.87
C SER A 429 24.71 4.92 -17.20
N LYS A 430 25.39 5.70 -18.04
CA LYS A 430 26.00 5.19 -19.29
C LYS A 430 27.17 4.26 -19.01
N GLU A 431 27.83 4.45 -17.88
CA GLU A 431 28.99 3.67 -17.45
C GLU A 431 28.60 2.71 -16.33
N LYS A 432 29.32 1.58 -16.27
CA LYS A 432 29.18 0.63 -15.17
C LYS A 432 29.70 1.27 -13.89
N LEU A 433 28.79 1.54 -12.95
CA LEU A 433 29.13 2.09 -11.65
C LEU A 433 29.83 1.08 -10.73
N LEU A 434 29.61 -0.22 -10.95
CA LEU A 434 30.23 -1.31 -10.18
C LEU A 434 31.06 -2.21 -11.09
N ASN A 435 32.34 -2.38 -10.75
CA ASN A 435 33.24 -3.34 -11.39
C ASN A 435 33.17 -4.73 -10.73
N ILE A 436 31.95 -5.22 -10.48
CA ILE A 436 31.71 -6.53 -9.86
C ILE A 436 30.83 -7.36 -10.81
N LYS A 437 31.14 -8.65 -10.95
CA LYS A 437 30.33 -9.57 -11.76
C LYS A 437 28.88 -9.59 -11.23
N PRO A 438 27.84 -9.41 -12.07
CA PRO A 438 26.44 -9.38 -11.63
C PRO A 438 26.02 -10.58 -10.79
N VAL A 439 26.57 -11.77 -11.05
CA VAL A 439 26.30 -13.00 -10.27
C VAL A 439 26.69 -12.84 -8.80
N LYS A 440 27.84 -12.21 -8.49
CA LYS A 440 28.27 -11.99 -7.11
C LYS A 440 27.34 -11.01 -6.38
N ILE A 441 26.93 -9.93 -7.04
CA ILE A 441 25.97 -8.97 -6.47
C ILE A 441 24.62 -9.66 -6.22
N ASN A 442 24.13 -10.45 -7.18
CA ASN A 442 22.90 -11.22 -7.02
C ASN A 442 22.96 -12.12 -5.78
N MET A 443 24.06 -12.84 -5.56
CA MET A 443 24.24 -13.70 -4.38
C MET A 443 24.24 -12.90 -3.07
N ILE A 444 25.03 -11.81 -3.00
CA ILE A 444 25.13 -10.96 -1.81
C ILE A 444 23.75 -10.38 -1.47
N VAL A 445 23.10 -9.72 -2.43
CA VAL A 445 21.78 -9.11 -2.23
C VAL A 445 20.73 -10.15 -1.84
N SER A 446 20.75 -11.34 -2.45
CA SER A 446 19.83 -12.42 -2.07
C SER A 446 20.05 -12.88 -0.63
N GLY A 447 21.30 -13.02 -0.19
CA GLY A 447 21.64 -13.37 1.19
C GLY A 447 21.20 -12.31 2.19
N LEU A 448 21.49 -11.04 1.92
CA LEU A 448 21.08 -9.93 2.79
C LEU A 448 19.55 -9.81 2.89
N LEU A 449 18.83 -9.94 1.77
CA LEU A 449 17.38 -9.96 1.76
C LEU A 449 16.80 -11.13 2.55
N PHE A 450 17.36 -12.32 2.38
CA PHE A 450 16.94 -13.49 3.14
C PHE A 450 17.11 -13.25 4.65
N LEU A 451 18.23 -12.69 5.09
CA LEU A 451 18.46 -12.35 6.50
C LEU A 451 17.45 -11.33 7.03
N VAL A 452 17.15 -10.27 6.28
CA VAL A 452 16.15 -9.26 6.67
C VAL A 452 14.75 -9.89 6.80
N LEU A 453 14.39 -10.78 5.88
CA LEU A 453 13.10 -11.49 5.92
C LEU A 453 13.03 -12.50 7.07
N VAL A 454 14.12 -13.21 7.37
CA VAL A 454 14.21 -14.08 8.56
C VAL A 454 14.06 -13.25 9.84
N ALA A 455 14.79 -12.13 9.96
CA ALA A 455 14.68 -11.23 11.09
C ALA A 455 13.25 -10.69 11.28
N THR A 456 12.55 -10.43 10.17
CA THR A 456 11.14 -10.05 10.19
C THR A 456 10.27 -11.14 10.80
N ILE A 457 10.43 -12.41 10.37
CA ILE A 457 9.67 -13.54 10.94
C ILE A 457 10.01 -13.75 12.42
N VAL A 458 11.28 -13.61 12.81
CA VAL A 458 11.70 -13.71 14.21
C VAL A 458 11.00 -12.64 15.05
N ILE A 459 11.00 -11.38 14.62
CA ILE A 459 10.34 -10.29 15.35
C ILE A 459 8.83 -10.50 15.44
N LEU A 460 8.19 -10.95 14.36
CA LEU A 460 6.76 -11.29 14.38
C LEU A 460 6.46 -12.46 15.32
N THR A 461 7.33 -13.48 15.37
CA THR A 461 7.15 -14.64 16.26
C THR A 461 7.42 -14.28 17.72
N THR A 462 8.37 -13.37 17.99
CA THR A 462 8.59 -12.83 19.35
C THR A 462 7.39 -12.01 19.81
N ARG A 463 6.78 -11.23 18.92
CA ARG A 463 5.55 -10.49 19.23
C ARG A 463 4.34 -11.39 19.43
N TYR A 464 4.24 -12.43 18.61
CA TYR A 464 3.14 -13.40 18.61
C TYR A 464 3.72 -14.79 18.94
N PRO A 465 4.07 -15.06 20.21
CA PRO A 465 4.65 -16.33 20.60
C PRO A 465 3.61 -17.46 20.44
N THR A 466 3.91 -18.40 19.55
CA THR A 466 3.18 -19.66 19.44
C THR A 466 3.58 -20.57 20.60
N THR A 467 2.66 -20.85 21.52
CA THR A 467 2.80 -22.04 22.38
C THR A 467 2.57 -23.25 21.49
N PHE A 468 3.64 -23.97 21.15
CA PHE A 468 3.57 -25.25 20.45
C PHE A 468 3.05 -26.35 21.37
#